data_AF-A0A451BWX1-F1
#
_entry.id   AF-A0A451BWX1-F1
#
_cell.length_a   1.000
_cell.length_b   1.000
_cell.length_c   1.000
_cell.angle_alpha   90.00
_cell.angle_beta   90.00
_cell.angle_gamma   90.00
#
_symmetry.space_group_name_H-M   'P 1'
#
loop_
_entity.id
_entity.type
_entity.pdbx_description
1 polymer ?
#
loop_
_entity_poly.entity_id
_entity_poly.type
_entity_poly.pdbx_seq_one_letter_code
_entity_poly.pdbx_strand_id
1 'polypeptide(L)'
;MKKYLFVDDQPNYLKRHRDTLREAGYEVEMARDLGAAWERIEQERETGNPFDLVLIDLALDRKVPEFKKEDEELRDALLSQGHGDVPISGQALGLRLWRLRRELQQRYCYVTNYSALWVESLDKQNPEFGAKALEKLENILLLDKRQLWLENVEEKFQRAYQMWEDERWLR
;
A
#
# COMPACT_ATOMS: atom_id res chain seq x y z
N MET A 1 0.49 10.04 -18.80
CA MET A 1 -0.22 10.60 -17.63
C MET A 1 -0.16 9.53 -16.56
N LYS A 2 0.32 9.83 -15.34
CA LYS A 2 0.39 8.79 -14.30
C LYS A 2 -0.95 8.63 -13.59
N LYS A 3 -1.25 7.39 -13.19
CA LYS A 3 -2.49 6.96 -12.57
C LYS A 3 -2.24 6.35 -11.19
N TYR A 4 -2.90 6.89 -10.17
CA TYR A 4 -2.78 6.44 -8.79
C TYR A 4 -4.11 5.96 -8.22
N LEU A 5 -4.05 4.95 -7.35
CA LEU A 5 -5.21 4.50 -6.56
C LEU A 5 -4.91 4.73 -5.09
N PHE A 6 -5.77 5.47 -4.38
CA PHE A 6 -5.67 5.65 -2.94
C PHE A 6 -6.69 4.75 -2.25
N VAL A 7 -6.23 3.89 -1.35
CA VAL A 7 -7.03 2.94 -0.58
C VAL A 7 -7.04 3.41 0.87
N ASP A 8 -8.11 4.09 1.27
CA ASP A 8 -8.23 4.73 2.57
C ASP A 8 -9.72 4.81 2.97
N ASP A 9 -10.07 4.28 4.14
CA ASP A 9 -11.43 4.25 4.66
C ASP A 9 -11.88 5.61 5.23
N GLN A 10 -10.95 6.55 5.40
CA GLN A 10 -11.13 7.93 5.82
C GLN A 10 -10.64 8.92 4.73
N PRO A 11 -11.29 8.94 3.55
CA PRO A 11 -10.79 9.62 2.35
C PRO A 11 -10.61 11.14 2.49
N ASN A 12 -11.12 11.75 3.57
CA ASN A 12 -10.95 13.17 3.84
C ASN A 12 -9.48 13.55 4.10
N TYR A 13 -8.65 12.64 4.63
CA TYR A 13 -7.24 12.92 4.89
C TYR A 13 -6.42 13.10 3.62
N LEU A 14 -6.66 12.26 2.60
CA LEU A 14 -5.94 12.32 1.32
C LEU A 14 -6.65 13.16 0.27
N LYS A 15 -7.82 13.74 0.59
CA LYS A 15 -8.60 14.54 -0.35
C LYS A 15 -7.78 15.70 -0.93
N ARG A 16 -7.05 16.44 -0.08
CA ARG A 16 -6.23 17.57 -0.54
C ARG A 16 -5.08 17.10 -1.43
N HIS A 17 -4.39 16.01 -1.06
CA HIS A 17 -3.34 15.41 -1.88
C HIS A 17 -3.85 14.98 -3.26
N ARG A 18 -5.01 14.33 -3.29
CA ARG A 18 -5.68 13.94 -4.54
C ARG A 18 -5.98 15.17 -5.41
N ASP A 19 -6.53 16.22 -4.82
CA ASP A 19 -6.90 17.43 -5.56
C ASP A 19 -5.64 18.12 -6.13
N THR A 20 -4.57 18.25 -5.32
CA THR A 20 -3.27 18.77 -5.78
C THR A 20 -2.66 17.95 -6.91
N LEU A 21 -2.68 16.61 -6.81
CA LEU A 21 -2.17 15.74 -7.87
C LEU A 21 -3.01 15.86 -9.15
N ARG A 22 -4.33 15.94 -9.04
CA ARG A 22 -5.20 16.14 -10.21
C ARG A 22 -4.95 17.49 -10.88
N GLU A 23 -4.73 18.56 -10.12
CA GLU A 23 -4.33 19.87 -10.63
C GLU A 23 -2.99 19.82 -11.38
N ALA A 24 -2.06 18.98 -10.93
CA ALA A 24 -0.80 18.70 -11.60
C ALA A 24 -0.92 17.74 -12.82
N GLY A 25 -2.14 17.31 -13.17
CA GLY A 25 -2.41 16.47 -14.34
C GLY A 25 -2.34 14.96 -14.09
N TYR A 26 -2.35 14.51 -12.85
CA TYR A 26 -2.42 13.09 -12.48
C TYR A 26 -3.85 12.55 -12.48
N GLU A 27 -4.04 11.30 -12.87
CA GLU A 27 -5.28 10.56 -12.63
C GLU A 27 -5.22 9.93 -11.25
N VAL A 28 -6.19 10.23 -10.38
CA VAL A 28 -6.21 9.70 -9.01
C VAL A 28 -7.59 9.16 -8.71
N GLU A 29 -7.65 7.87 -8.39
CA GLU A 29 -8.84 7.15 -7.94
C GLU A 29 -8.82 6.91 -6.44
N MET A 30 -9.99 6.70 -5.83
CA MET A 30 -10.14 6.43 -4.41
C MET A 30 -10.97 5.16 -4.21
N ALA A 31 -10.45 4.22 -3.42
CA ALA A 31 -11.18 3.08 -2.89
C ALA A 31 -11.30 3.23 -1.36
N ARG A 32 -12.45 2.87 -0.80
CA ARG A 32 -12.74 3.04 0.64
C ARG A 32 -12.54 1.76 1.45
N ASP A 33 -12.26 0.65 0.78
CA ASP A 33 -12.04 -0.66 1.39
C ASP A 33 -11.25 -1.54 0.41
N LEU A 34 -10.82 -2.70 0.91
CA LEU A 34 -9.99 -3.62 0.14
C LEU A 34 -10.72 -4.23 -1.05
N GLY A 35 -12.03 -4.46 -0.94
CA GLY A 35 -12.82 -5.07 -2.02
C GLY A 35 -12.91 -4.14 -3.22
N ALA A 36 -13.29 -2.89 -2.98
CA ALA A 36 -13.32 -1.86 -4.03
C ALA A 36 -11.92 -1.60 -4.62
N ALA A 37 -10.87 -1.62 -3.79
CA ALA A 37 -9.51 -1.47 -4.28
C ALA A 37 -9.10 -2.64 -5.20
N TRP A 38 -9.38 -3.86 -4.76
CA TRP A 38 -9.06 -5.08 -5.48
C TRP A 38 -9.78 -5.17 -6.82
N GLU A 39 -11.07 -4.85 -6.85
CA GLU A 39 -11.85 -4.79 -8.09
C GLU A 39 -11.22 -3.82 -9.12
N ARG A 40 -10.82 -2.63 -8.68
CA ARG A 40 -10.18 -1.65 -9.58
C ARG A 40 -8.82 -2.11 -10.07
N ILE A 41 -8.01 -2.75 -9.22
CA ILE A 41 -6.70 -3.30 -9.60
C ILE A 41 -6.87 -4.39 -10.67
N GLU A 42 -7.81 -5.33 -10.48
CA GLU A 42 -8.08 -6.38 -11.47
C GLU A 42 -8.61 -5.82 -12.78
N GLN A 43 -9.50 -4.82 -12.74
CA GLN A 43 -10.02 -4.17 -13.96
C GLN A 43 -8.91 -3.47 -14.77
N GLU A 44 -8.03 -2.71 -14.11
CA GLU A 44 -6.89 -2.07 -14.78
C GLU A 44 -5.88 -3.11 -15.32
N ARG A 45 -5.69 -4.21 -14.60
CA ARG A 45 -4.88 -5.34 -15.06
C ARG A 45 -5.46 -5.98 -16.32
N GLU A 46 -6.76 -6.26 -16.39
CA GLU A 46 -7.44 -6.84 -17.56
C GLU A 46 -7.29 -5.98 -18.81
N THR A 47 -7.23 -4.66 -18.63
CA THR A 47 -7.00 -3.69 -19.72
C THR A 47 -5.52 -3.49 -20.07
N GLY A 48 -4.61 -4.17 -19.36
CA GLY A 48 -3.17 -4.07 -19.58
C GLY A 48 -2.56 -2.74 -19.13
N ASN A 49 -3.26 -1.98 -18.29
CA ASN A 49 -2.89 -0.64 -17.86
C ASN A 49 -2.96 -0.50 -16.33
N PRO A 50 -2.10 -1.24 -15.57
CA PRO A 50 -2.11 -1.16 -14.10
C PRO A 50 -1.82 0.26 -13.61
N PHE A 51 -2.21 0.55 -12.36
CA PHE A 51 -1.88 1.82 -11.73
C PHE A 51 -0.36 1.98 -11.62
N ASP A 52 0.15 3.20 -11.80
CA ASP A 52 1.57 3.49 -11.57
C ASP A 52 1.95 3.26 -10.10
N LEU A 53 1.04 3.56 -9.18
CA LEU A 53 1.21 3.32 -7.75
C LEU A 53 -0.14 3.20 -7.04
N VAL A 54 -0.31 2.15 -6.24
CA VAL A 54 -1.41 2.02 -5.27
C VAL A 54 -0.92 2.46 -3.90
N LEU A 55 -1.64 3.38 -3.26
CA LEU A 55 -1.36 3.86 -1.91
C LEU A 55 -2.34 3.25 -0.94
N ILE A 56 -1.81 2.54 0.05
CA ILE A 56 -2.61 1.76 0.98
C ILE A 56 -2.50 2.36 2.37
N ASP A 57 -3.62 2.79 2.96
CA ASP A 57 -3.62 3.10 4.38
C ASP A 57 -3.34 1.82 5.17
N LEU A 58 -2.23 1.80 5.91
CA LEU A 58 -1.86 0.63 6.70
C LEU A 58 -2.95 0.30 7.75
N ALA A 59 -3.50 1.34 8.38
CA ALA A 59 -4.46 1.22 9.48
C ALA A 59 -5.92 1.18 8.99
N LEU A 60 -6.16 0.75 7.75
CA LEU A 60 -7.49 0.63 7.20
C LEU A 60 -8.33 -0.32 8.08
N ASP A 61 -9.48 0.16 8.58
CA ASP A 61 -10.33 -0.56 9.52
C ASP A 61 -11.62 -1.04 8.86
N ARG A 62 -11.44 -1.84 7.79
CA ARG A 62 -12.54 -2.48 7.07
C ARG A 62 -12.15 -3.86 6.58
N LYS A 63 -12.52 -4.87 7.35
CA LYS A 63 -12.35 -6.27 6.95
C LYS A 63 -13.31 -6.62 5.82
N VAL A 64 -12.78 -7.28 4.80
CA VAL A 64 -13.55 -7.81 3.68
C VAL A 64 -13.36 -9.33 3.66
N PRO A 65 -14.43 -10.15 3.59
CA PRO A 65 -14.31 -11.61 3.68
C PRO A 65 -13.35 -12.24 2.67
N GLU A 66 -13.17 -11.60 1.52
CA GLU A 66 -12.25 -12.03 0.47
C GLU A 66 -10.78 -12.04 0.93
N PHE A 67 -10.40 -11.17 1.86
CA PHE A 67 -9.03 -11.04 2.39
C PHE A 67 -8.81 -11.83 3.69
N LYS A 68 -9.77 -12.68 4.07
CA LYS A 68 -9.74 -13.42 5.33
C LYS A 68 -8.44 -14.20 5.54
N LYS A 69 -7.89 -14.82 4.48
CA LYS A 69 -6.65 -15.60 4.59
C LYS A 69 -5.46 -14.71 4.96
N GLU A 70 -5.27 -13.61 4.24
CA GLU A 70 -4.20 -12.65 4.51
C GLU A 70 -4.38 -11.99 5.89
N ASP A 71 -5.62 -11.66 6.27
CA ASP A 71 -5.95 -11.12 7.59
C ASP A 71 -5.58 -12.10 8.72
N GLU A 72 -5.88 -13.40 8.57
CA GLU A 72 -5.54 -14.44 9.56
C GLU A 72 -4.01 -14.59 9.71
N GLU A 73 -3.27 -14.63 8.60
CA GLU A 73 -1.80 -14.71 8.61
C GLU A 73 -1.16 -13.49 9.31
N LEU A 74 -1.68 -12.28 9.05
CA LEU A 74 -1.20 -11.05 9.68
C LEU A 74 -1.53 -10.99 11.17
N ARG A 75 -2.73 -11.44 11.55
CA ARG A 75 -3.18 -11.46 12.94
C ARG A 75 -2.32 -12.36 13.81
N ASP A 76 -1.98 -13.56 13.33
CA ASP A 76 -1.12 -14.48 14.08
C ASP A 76 0.26 -13.86 14.34
N ALA A 77 0.81 -13.14 13.35
CA ALA A 77 2.08 -12.44 13.50
C ALA A 77 2.00 -11.26 14.49
N LEU A 78 0.95 -10.43 14.42
CA LEU A 78 0.72 -9.33 15.37
C LEU A 78 0.62 -9.82 16.80
N LEU A 79 -0.16 -10.88 17.03
CA LEU A 79 -0.32 -11.50 18.34
C LEU A 79 1.02 -12.03 18.86
N SER A 80 1.84 -12.64 18.00
CA SER A 80 3.17 -13.12 18.37
C SER A 80 4.15 -12.01 18.75
N GLN A 81 3.94 -10.79 18.24
CA GLN A 81 4.74 -9.59 18.54
C GLN A 81 4.21 -8.83 19.77
N GLY A 82 3.13 -9.30 20.40
CA GLY A 82 2.51 -8.67 21.56
C GLY A 82 1.56 -7.53 21.23
N HIS A 83 1.23 -7.33 19.94
CA HIS A 83 0.14 -6.44 19.55
C HIS A 83 -1.22 -7.12 19.80
N GLY A 84 -2.22 -6.33 20.18
CA GLY A 84 -3.60 -6.81 20.36
C GLY A 84 -4.29 -7.13 19.03
N ASP A 85 -5.61 -7.35 19.07
CA ASP A 85 -6.42 -7.51 17.87
C ASP A 85 -6.65 -6.15 17.19
N VAL A 86 -5.61 -5.66 16.50
CA VAL A 86 -5.62 -4.37 15.79
C VAL A 86 -6.11 -4.58 14.36
N PRO A 87 -7.02 -3.73 13.84
CA PRO A 87 -7.44 -3.81 12.45
C PRO A 87 -6.36 -3.23 11.53
N ILE A 88 -5.57 -4.09 10.89
CA ILE A 88 -4.50 -3.71 9.95
C ILE A 88 -4.81 -4.27 8.56
N SER A 89 -6.03 -4.04 8.08
CA SER A 89 -6.49 -4.66 6.83
C SER A 89 -5.73 -4.13 5.61
N GLY A 90 -5.13 -2.93 5.70
CA GLY A 90 -4.27 -2.41 4.64
C GLY A 90 -3.09 -3.34 4.31
N GLN A 91 -2.45 -3.93 5.33
CA GLN A 91 -1.34 -4.84 5.09
C GLN A 91 -1.77 -6.14 4.40
N ALA A 92 -3.03 -6.57 4.56
CA ALA A 92 -3.58 -7.74 3.88
C ALA A 92 -3.62 -7.55 2.36
N LEU A 93 -4.04 -6.36 1.90
CA LEU A 93 -3.99 -6.03 0.47
C LEU A 93 -2.56 -6.03 -0.06
N GLY A 94 -1.62 -5.37 0.63
CA GLY A 94 -0.25 -5.35 0.14
C GLY A 94 0.42 -6.74 0.18
N LEU A 95 0.09 -7.60 1.15
CA LEU A 95 0.55 -9.00 1.16
C LEU A 95 0.07 -9.76 -0.09
N ARG A 96 -1.20 -9.59 -0.48
CA ARG A 96 -1.74 -10.18 -1.71
C ARG A 96 -1.04 -9.62 -2.95
N LEU A 97 -0.90 -8.30 -3.03
CA LEU A 97 -0.20 -7.63 -4.12
C LEU A 97 1.25 -8.11 -4.24
N TRP A 98 1.97 -8.23 -3.13
CA TRP A 98 3.32 -8.77 -3.13
C TRP A 98 3.39 -10.17 -3.74
N ARG A 99 2.52 -11.07 -3.31
CA ARG A 99 2.50 -12.47 -3.78
C ARG A 99 2.19 -12.57 -5.26
N LEU A 100 1.32 -11.71 -5.76
CA LEU A 100 0.87 -11.70 -7.16
C LEU A 100 1.61 -10.67 -8.02
N ARG A 101 2.62 -9.97 -7.49
CA ARG A 101 3.26 -8.80 -8.14
C ARG A 101 3.74 -9.04 -9.57
N ARG A 102 4.24 -10.25 -9.87
CA ARG A 102 4.72 -10.61 -11.22
C ARG A 102 3.58 -10.78 -12.22
N GLU A 103 2.44 -11.25 -11.75
CA GLU A 103 1.24 -11.43 -12.57
C GLU A 103 0.49 -10.11 -12.73
N LEU A 104 0.34 -9.34 -11.65
CA LEU A 104 -0.40 -8.07 -11.64
C LEU A 104 0.40 -6.90 -12.20
N GLN A 105 1.74 -6.97 -12.15
CA GLN A 105 2.64 -5.85 -12.46
C GLN A 105 2.29 -4.57 -11.66
N GLN A 106 1.69 -4.73 -10.48
CA GLN A 106 1.15 -3.63 -9.67
C GLN A 106 2.14 -3.20 -8.58
N ARG A 107 2.57 -1.95 -8.64
CA ARG A 107 3.38 -1.31 -7.58
C ARG A 107 2.47 -0.74 -6.50
N TYR A 108 2.96 -0.71 -5.28
CA TYR A 108 2.24 -0.07 -4.18
C TYR A 108 3.19 0.49 -3.12
N CYS A 109 2.65 1.32 -2.24
CA CYS A 109 3.26 1.69 -0.99
C CYS A 109 2.18 1.84 0.09
N TYR A 110 2.62 1.81 1.34
CA TYR A 110 1.78 2.10 2.48
C TYR A 110 1.92 3.55 2.90
N VAL A 111 0.84 4.09 3.45
CA VAL A 111 0.84 5.37 4.13
C VAL A 111 0.26 5.15 5.52
N THR A 112 0.92 5.65 6.57
CA THR A 112 0.46 5.43 7.95
C THR A 112 0.85 6.57 8.88
N ASN A 113 0.07 6.78 9.94
CA ASN A 113 0.48 7.59 11.10
C ASN A 113 1.14 6.73 12.20
N TYR A 114 1.08 5.40 12.05
CA TYR A 114 1.44 4.41 13.06
C TYR A 114 2.31 3.33 12.42
N SER A 115 3.59 3.63 12.13
CA SER A 115 4.53 2.66 11.54
C SER A 115 4.76 1.44 12.42
N ALA A 116 4.58 1.57 13.75
CA ALA A 116 4.65 0.47 14.70
C ALA A 116 3.58 -0.62 14.51
N LEU A 117 2.58 -0.37 13.66
CA LEU A 117 1.57 -1.36 13.27
C LEU A 117 2.01 -2.23 12.09
N TRP A 118 3.17 -1.93 11.48
CA TRP A 118 3.70 -2.72 10.39
C TRP A 118 4.18 -4.09 10.88
N VAL A 119 3.60 -5.16 10.32
CA VAL A 119 4.03 -6.52 10.62
C VAL A 119 5.26 -6.87 9.80
N GLU A 120 6.40 -7.03 10.47
CA GLU A 120 7.61 -7.57 9.86
C GLU A 120 7.61 -9.11 9.82
N SER A 121 8.49 -9.69 8.99
CA SER A 121 8.94 -11.09 9.14
C SER A 121 7.88 -12.19 8.93
N LEU A 122 6.77 -11.90 8.24
CA LEU A 122 5.78 -12.92 7.82
C LEU A 122 6.39 -14.01 6.94
N ASP A 123 7.39 -13.66 6.14
CA ASP A 123 8.12 -14.60 5.30
C ASP A 123 9.58 -14.15 5.22
N LYS A 124 10.45 -14.89 5.93
CA LYS A 124 11.88 -14.62 6.01
C LYS A 124 12.60 -14.69 4.65
N GLN A 125 11.95 -15.22 3.61
CA GLN A 125 12.48 -15.27 2.25
C GLN A 125 12.03 -14.08 1.40
N ASN A 126 11.08 -13.27 1.87
CA ASN A 126 10.57 -12.10 1.15
C ASN A 126 11.34 -10.82 1.56
N PRO A 127 11.83 -10.00 0.61
CA PRO A 127 12.54 -8.75 0.92
C PRO A 127 11.67 -7.67 1.57
N GLU A 128 10.36 -7.62 1.28
CA GLU A 128 9.43 -6.69 1.97
C GLU A 128 9.11 -7.13 3.41
N PHE A 129 9.01 -8.43 3.63
CA PHE A 129 8.74 -9.04 4.93
C PHE A 129 10.00 -9.69 5.53
N GLY A 130 11.18 -9.22 5.17
CA GLY A 130 12.46 -9.77 5.59
C GLY A 130 13.07 -8.88 6.68
N ALA A 131 13.61 -9.49 7.73
CA ALA A 131 14.10 -8.85 8.96
C ALA A 131 15.24 -7.79 8.83
N LYS A 132 15.54 -7.30 7.61
CA LYS A 132 16.51 -6.21 7.35
C LYS A 132 15.86 -4.95 6.75
N ALA A 133 14.53 -4.88 6.70
CA ALA A 133 13.84 -3.99 5.76
C ALA A 133 13.32 -2.67 6.34
N LEU A 134 12.95 -2.54 7.63
CA LEU A 134 12.23 -1.35 8.10
C LEU A 134 12.97 -0.02 7.85
N GLU A 135 14.24 0.10 8.25
CA GLU A 135 15.04 1.31 8.01
C GLU A 135 15.23 1.66 6.52
N LYS A 136 15.21 0.66 5.63
CA LYS A 136 15.33 0.88 4.18
C LYS A 136 13.99 1.18 3.50
N LEU A 137 12.89 0.69 4.08
CA LEU A 137 11.54 0.84 3.56
C LEU A 137 10.85 2.10 4.10
N GLU A 138 11.26 2.58 5.27
CA GLU A 138 10.81 3.85 5.83
C GLU A 138 11.02 4.99 4.84
N ASN A 139 9.98 5.82 4.68
CA ASN A 139 9.94 6.93 3.74
C ASN A 139 10.04 6.53 2.26
N ILE A 140 9.86 5.24 1.94
CA ILE A 140 9.85 4.73 0.56
C ILE A 140 8.65 3.81 0.32
N LEU A 141 8.61 2.62 0.92
CA LEU A 141 7.44 1.73 0.89
C LEU A 141 6.49 1.98 2.05
N LEU A 142 6.97 2.51 3.17
CA LEU A 142 6.15 2.90 4.33
C LEU A 142 6.28 4.40 4.55
N LEU A 143 5.31 5.15 4.02
CA LEU A 143 5.30 6.61 4.08
C LEU A 143 4.60 7.10 5.35
N ASP A 144 5.24 8.01 6.08
CA ASP A 144 4.60 8.69 7.21
C ASP A 144 3.55 9.70 6.69
N LYS A 145 2.27 9.47 7.01
CA LYS A 145 1.14 10.36 6.68
C LYS A 145 1.38 11.79 7.17
N ARG A 146 2.08 11.99 8.29
CA ARG A 146 2.38 13.31 8.88
C ARG A 146 3.42 14.10 8.08
N GLN A 147 4.20 13.42 7.26
CA GLN A 147 5.24 14.03 6.43
C GLN A 147 4.82 14.14 4.96
N LEU A 148 3.63 13.65 4.61
CA LEU A 148 3.07 13.77 3.29
C LEU A 148 2.45 15.17 3.15
N TRP A 149 3.24 16.13 2.70
CA TRP A 149 2.83 17.50 2.47
C TRP A 149 2.41 17.70 1.01
N LEU A 150 1.65 18.75 0.71
CA LEU A 150 1.17 18.99 -0.66
C LEU A 150 2.34 19.31 -1.61
N GLU A 151 3.38 19.96 -1.09
CA GLU A 151 4.59 20.34 -1.81
C GLU A 151 5.55 19.17 -2.10
N ASN A 152 5.43 18.03 -1.40
CA ASN A 152 6.36 16.91 -1.52
C ASN A 152 5.71 15.58 -1.91
N VAL A 153 4.38 15.55 -2.06
CA VAL A 153 3.61 14.33 -2.35
C VAL A 153 4.09 13.64 -3.63
N GLU A 154 4.35 14.41 -4.68
CA GLU A 154 4.82 13.90 -5.96
C GLU A 154 6.22 13.27 -5.86
N GLU A 155 7.15 13.95 -5.19
CA GLU A 155 8.50 13.45 -4.96
C GLU A 155 8.48 12.12 -4.18
N LYS A 156 7.67 12.06 -3.10
CA LYS A 156 7.54 10.84 -2.29
C LYS A 156 6.96 9.68 -3.11
N PHE A 157 5.96 9.92 -3.96
CA PHE A 157 5.36 8.88 -4.79
C PHE A 157 6.33 8.42 -5.88
N GLN A 158 7.08 9.36 -6.48
CA GLN A 158 8.10 9.02 -7.47
C GLN A 158 9.23 8.20 -6.84
N ARG A 159 9.62 8.50 -5.61
CA ARG A 159 10.63 7.71 -4.89
C ARG A 159 10.13 6.31 -4.56
N ALA A 160 8.88 6.17 -4.14
CA ALA A 160 8.25 4.87 -3.94
C ALA A 160 8.23 4.06 -5.24
N TYR A 161 7.81 4.68 -6.35
CA TYR A 161 7.86 4.07 -7.68
C TYR A 161 9.27 3.62 -8.07
N GLN A 162 10.27 4.50 -7.91
CA GLN A 162 11.64 4.22 -8.33
C GLN A 162 12.26 3.04 -7.56
N MET A 163 11.91 2.88 -6.28
CA MET A 163 12.36 1.74 -5.50
C MET A 163 11.92 0.39 -6.11
N TRP A 164 10.67 0.30 -6.60
CA TRP A 164 10.20 -0.91 -7.29
C TRP A 164 11.03 -1.23 -8.54
N GLU A 165 11.46 -0.19 -9.27
CA GLU A 165 12.32 -0.34 -10.45
C GLU A 165 13.75 -0.77 -10.09
N ASP A 166 14.34 -0.11 -9.10
CA ASP A 166 15.72 -0.33 -8.68
C ASP A 166 15.90 -1.75 -8.14
N GLU A 167 14.96 -2.20 -7.30
CA GLU A 167 14.94 -3.53 -6.72
C GLU A 167 14.36 -4.60 -7.67
N ARG A 168 13.81 -4.17 -8.81
CA ARG A 168 13.21 -5.02 -9.85
C ARG A 168 12.17 -5.99 -9.29
N TRP A 169 11.37 -5.56 -8.31
CA TRP A 169 10.45 -6.45 -7.59
C TRP A 169 9.35 -7.05 -8.47
N LEU A 170 9.02 -6.43 -9.61
CA LEU A 170 8.07 -6.95 -10.58
C LEU A 170 8.64 -8.05 -11.50
N ARG A 171 9.95 -8.35 -11.43
CA ARG A 171 10.64 -9.34 -12.27
C ARG A 171 10.80 -10.71 -11.60
#